data_AF-A0A9E1LB97-F1
#
_entry.id   AF-A0A9E1LB97-F1
#
_cell.length_a   1.000
_cell.length_b   1.000
_cell.length_c   1.000
_cell.angle_alpha   90.00
_cell.angle_beta   90.00
_cell.angle_gamma   90.00
#
_symmetry.space_group_name_H-M   'P 1'
#
loop_
_entity.id
_entity.type
_entity.pdbx_description
1 polymer ?
#
loop_
_entity_poly.entity_id
_entity_poly.type
_entity_poly.pdbx_seq_one_letter_code
_entity_poly.pdbx_strand_id
1 'polypeptide(L)' 'GSLFALFIAFIQNNYKLLQVPEDVYFMDFIPLDVNLQNILIVSIFVTFICILASLWPSLRAGKIEPSKALKYE' A
#
# COMPACT_ATOMS: atom_id res chain seq x y z
N GLY A 1 1.39 -3.93 -4.54
CA GLY A 1 2.15 -3.62 -3.31
C GLY A 1 2.09 -4.78 -2.33
N SER A 2 0.99 -4.93 -1.61
CA SER A 2 0.88 -5.89 -0.48
C SER A 2 1.11 -7.35 -0.87
N LEU A 3 0.60 -7.81 -2.02
CA LEU A 3 0.86 -9.16 -2.54
C LEU A 3 2.36 -9.43 -2.80
N PHE A 4 3.06 -8.42 -3.32
CA PHE A 4 4.49 -8.53 -3.58
C PHE A 4 5.30 -8.56 -2.29
N ALA A 5 4.91 -7.76 -1.29
CA ALA A 5 5.51 -7.79 0.05
C ALA A 5 5.30 -9.15 0.74
N LEU A 6 4.10 -9.75 0.63
CA LEU A 6 3.80 -11.09 1.13
C LEU A 6 4.66 -12.16 0.47
N PHE A 7 4.84 -12.07 -0.84
CA PHE A 7 5.69 -12.99 -1.60
C PHE A 7 7.16 -12.90 -1.17
N ILE A 8 7.68 -11.69 -0.98
CA ILE A 8 9.04 -11.48 -0.45
C ILE A 8 9.16 -12.04 0.97
N ALA A 9 8.19 -11.78 1.84
CA ALA A 9 8.20 -12.30 3.20
C ALA A 9 8.19 -13.83 3.24
N PHE A 10 7.41 -14.46 2.36
CA PHE A 10 7.40 -15.91 2.19
C PHE A 10 8.77 -16.42 1.74
N ILE A 11 9.39 -15.82 0.74
CA ILE A 11 10.71 -16.21 0.27
C ILE A 11 11.76 -16.02 1.39
N GLN A 12 11.79 -14.87 2.05
CA GLN A 12 12.76 -14.58 3.11
C GLN A 12 12.63 -15.55 4.28
N ASN A 13 11.41 -15.89 4.72
CA ASN A 13 11.23 -16.83 5.84
C ASN A 13 11.58 -18.28 5.49
N ASN A 14 11.45 -18.69 4.22
CA ASN A 14 11.82 -20.05 3.78
C ASN A 14 13.31 -20.17 3.42
N TYR A 15 13.85 -19.18 2.72
CA TYR A 15 15.20 -19.22 2.15
C TYR A 15 16.24 -18.44 2.96
N LYS A 16 15.82 -17.68 3.98
CA LYS A 16 16.69 -16.92 4.89
C LYS A 16 17.75 -16.09 4.15
N LEU A 17 17.33 -15.39 3.09
CA LEU A 17 18.24 -14.68 2.18
C LEU A 17 19.00 -13.55 2.88
N LEU A 18 18.34 -12.83 3.79
CA LEU A 18 18.96 -11.84 4.65
C LEU A 18 19.54 -12.51 5.92
N GLN A 19 20.80 -12.91 5.81
CA GLN A 19 21.61 -13.41 6.92
C GLN A 19 22.32 -12.24 7.60
N VAL A 20 22.49 -12.35 8.92
CA VAL A 20 23.16 -11.32 9.74
C VAL A 20 24.45 -11.93 10.28
N PRO A 21 25.57 -11.20 10.35
CA PRO A 21 26.79 -11.73 10.96
C PRO A 21 26.52 -12.13 12.42
N GLU A 22 26.65 -13.42 12.69
CA GLU A 22 26.40 -14.06 14.00
C GLU A 22 27.28 -13.47 15.12
N ASP A 23 28.43 -12.88 14.76
CA ASP A 23 29.36 -12.23 15.69
C ASP A 23 28.76 -11.00 16.40
N VAL A 24 27.70 -10.40 15.84
CA VAL A 24 27.04 -9.19 16.38
C VAL A 24 25.59 -9.44 16.75
N TYR A 25 24.92 -10.39 16.10
CA TYR A 25 23.51 -10.71 16.33
C TYR A 25 23.33 -12.20 16.65
N PHE A 26 22.66 -12.50 17.77
CA PHE A 26 22.33 -13.87 18.22
C PHE A 26 21.29 -14.59 17.34
N MET A 27 21.15 -14.22 16.06
CA MET A 27 20.13 -14.70 15.14
C MET A 27 20.75 -14.95 13.77
N ASP A 28 20.55 -16.15 13.22
CA ASP A 28 21.10 -16.55 11.92
C ASP A 28 20.46 -15.80 10.74
N PHE A 29 19.27 -15.23 10.94
CA PHE A 29 18.52 -14.50 9.92
C PHE A 29 17.49 -13.54 10.53
N ILE A 30 17.08 -12.53 9.76
CA ILE A 30 16.00 -11.62 10.16
C ILE A 30 14.65 -12.21 9.75
N PRO A 31 13.80 -12.63 10.70
CA PRO A 31 12.45 -13.09 10.39
C PRO A 31 11.58 -11.91 9.97
N LEU A 32 10.81 -12.07 8.89
CA LEU A 32 9.78 -11.11 8.52
C LEU A 32 8.47 -11.51 9.18
N ASP A 33 8.08 -10.75 10.21
CA ASP A 33 6.79 -10.91 10.88
C ASP A 33 5.69 -10.17 10.08
N VAL A 34 4.75 -10.96 9.54
CA VAL A 34 3.68 -10.47 8.70
C VAL A 34 2.36 -10.60 9.42
N ASN A 35 1.80 -9.47 9.82
CA ASN A 35 0.48 -9.43 10.41
C ASN A 35 -0.60 -9.13 9.34
N LEU A 36 -1.34 -10.17 8.93
CA LEU A 36 -2.41 -10.06 7.94
C LEU A 36 -3.54 -9.11 8.38
N GLN A 37 -3.85 -9.06 9.68
CA GLN A 37 -4.88 -8.18 10.21
C GLN A 37 -4.50 -6.71 10.01
N ASN A 38 -3.24 -6.35 10.27
CA ASN A 38 -2.74 -5.00 10.03
C ASN A 38 -2.80 -4.62 8.54
N ILE A 39 -2.40 -5.53 7.65
CA ILE A 39 -2.46 -5.30 6.21
C ILE A 39 -3.90 -5.02 5.75
N LEU A 40 -4.86 -5.80 6.23
CA LEU A 40 -6.28 -5.62 5.89
C LEU A 40 -6.82 -4.30 6.42
N ILE A 41 -6.57 -3.97 7.70
CA ILE A 41 -7.04 -2.72 8.32
C ILE A 41 -6.50 -1.51 7.57
N VAL A 42 -5.19 -1.47 7.29
CA VAL A 42 -4.56 -0.36 6.56
C VAL A 42 -5.11 -0.27 5.14
N SER A 43 -5.26 -1.40 4.44
CA SER A 43 -5.80 -1.41 3.07
C SER A 43 -7.22 -0.84 2.98
N ILE A 44 -8.09 -1.21 3.94
CA ILE A 44 -9.46 -0.70 4.02
C ILE A 44 -9.45 0.80 4.32
N PHE A 45 -8.66 1.25 5.31
CA PHE A 45 -8.55 2.65 5.66
C PHE A 45 -8.06 3.52 4.50
N VAL A 46 -7.00 3.10 3.81
CA VAL A 46 -6.45 3.82 2.67
C VAL A 46 -7.47 3.89 1.55
N THR A 47 -8.16 2.79 1.24
CA THR A 47 -9.21 2.77 0.21
C THR A 47 -10.32 3.78 0.55
N PHE A 48 -10.76 3.82 1.81
CA PHE A 48 -11.79 4.75 2.27
C PHE A 48 -11.34 6.20 2.15
N ILE A 49 -10.12 6.51 2.58
CA ILE A 49 -9.54 7.85 2.47
C ILE A 49 -9.40 8.27 1.01
N CYS A 50 -8.94 7.38 0.12
CA CYS A 50 -8.84 7.65 -1.32
C CYS A 50 -10.21 7.96 -1.94
N ILE A 51 -11.26 7.23 -1.56
CA ILE A 51 -12.63 7.50 -2.02
C ILE A 51 -13.07 8.90 -1.55
N LEU A 52 -12.88 9.23 -0.27
CA LEU A 52 -13.23 10.54 0.27
C LEU A 52 -12.45 11.68 -0.42
N ALA A 53 -11.16 11.48 -0.66
CA ALA A 53 -10.32 12.43 -1.35
C ALA A 53 -10.75 12.63 -2.82
N SER A 54 -11.15 11.56 -3.51
CA SER A 54 -11.63 11.59 -4.90
C SER A 54 -13.04 12.17 -5.05
N LEU A 55 -13.88 12.04 -4.03
CA LEU A 55 -15.23 12.60 -4.02
C LEU A 55 -15.22 14.14 -4.13
N TRP A 56 -14.27 14.82 -3.50
CA TRP A 56 -14.17 16.27 -3.54
C TRP A 56 -13.97 16.87 -4.95
N PRO A 57 -12.97 16.45 -5.75
CA PRO A 57 -12.81 16.93 -7.11
C PRO A 57 -13.92 16.42 -8.03
N SER A 58 -14.44 15.20 -7.83
CA SER A 58 -15.54 14.65 -8.63
C SER A 58 -16.81 15.53 -8.54
N LEU A 59 -17.16 15.95 -7.32
CA LEU A 59 -18.29 16.86 -7.09
C LEU A 59 -18.06 18.27 -7.67
N ARG A 60 -16.81 18.74 -7.71
CA ARG A 60 -16.46 20.01 -8.36
C ARG A 60 -16.53 19.92 -9.88
N ALA A 61 -16.05 18.82 -10.46
CA ALA A 61 -16.09 18.58 -11.90
C ALA A 61 -17.53 18.56 -12.45
N GLY A 62 -18.46 17.94 -11.74
CA GLY A 62 -19.87 17.89 -12.15
C GLY A 62 -20.61 19.24 -12.16
N LYS A 63 -20.06 20.28 -11.53
CA LYS A 63 -20.64 21.63 -11.50
C LYS A 63 -20.11 22.54 -12.62
N ILE A 64 -19.15 22.08 -13.42
CA ILE A 64 -18.66 22.81 -14.59
C ILE A 64 -19.71 22.62 -15.70
N GLU A 65 -20.41 23.69 -16.08
CA GLU A 65 -21.35 23.65 -17.20
C GLU A 65 -20.58 23.23 -18.48
N PRO A 66 -20.93 22.11 -19.12
CA PRO A 66 -20.23 21.64 -20.32
C PRO A 66 -20.33 22.66 -21.47
N SER A 67 -21.41 23.45 -21.51
CA SER A 67 -21.61 24.55 -22.46
C SER A 67 -20.63 25.72 -22.27
N LYS A 68 -20.11 25.94 -21.06
CA LYS A 68 -19.04 26.93 -20.82
C LYS A 68 -17.67 26.36 -21.16
N ALA A 69 -17.39 25.10 -20.83
CA ALA A 69 -16.12 24.45 -21.15
C ALA A 69 -15.83 24.44 -22.67
N LEU A 70 -16.84 24.12 -23.49
CA LEU A 70 -16.74 24.13 -24.96
C LEU A 70 -16.66 25.53 -25.59
N LYS A 71 -16.94 26.59 -24.82
CA LYS A 71 -16.88 27.98 -25.31
C LYS A 71 -15.50 28.62 -25.09
N TYR A 72 -14.64 27.94 -24.32
CA TYR A 72 -13.25 28.34 -24.07
C TYR A 72 -12.23 27.48 -24.85
N GLU A 73 -12.70 26.49 -25.63
CA GLU A 73 -11.94 25.88 -26.74
C GLU A 73 -12.17 26.65 -28.05
#